data_AF-A0A364N2H6-F1
#
_entry.id   AF-A0A364N2H6-F1
#
_cell.length_a   1.000
_cell.length_b   1.000
_cell.length_c   1.000
_cell.angle_alpha   90.00
_cell.angle_beta   90.00
_cell.angle_gamma   90.00
#
_symmetry.space_group_name_H-M   'P 1'
#
loop_
_entity.id
_entity.type
_entity.pdbx_description
1 polymer ?
#
loop_
_entity_poly.entity_id
_entity_poly.type
_entity_poly.pdbx_seq_one_letter_code
_entity_poly.pdbx_strand_id
1 'polypeptide(L)'
;MGFLIRSCLMLFLVAIFTVTAAQQATPSKLPACAELCLVTAFGPNTCASTDQACICSNEVFQNNVTLRGRRTNQYEATRNISLTNCGAPVRHRGEHYVMLSNTMVCIAAIFVAIRFAFKAMVSRVDFGYDDWCVLATLITAVPSAIITVFGTVKNGLGQDLWTLTPTEITQMLQYFYIMAWLYFLQLTLLKITLLFFYIRVFPGKDVQRLLWGTIIFTVLWGAVFIIVAMFQCRPIHYFWTKWDGMQKGTCLEINAITASNAAISIALDFWILGVPLWQLWGLRLHWKKKVGVALMFCVGTFVTVVSILRLQALVHFAASSNRYKRHNATTSATVSSPLSDSFDNGVVDGIKVETSCIIRG
;
A
#
# COMPACT_ATOMS: atom_id res chain seq x y z
N MET A 1 13.43 36.81 9.60
CA MET A 1 13.63 35.34 9.54
C MET A 1 13.00 34.60 10.74
N GLY A 2 12.97 35.15 11.96
CA GLY A 2 12.39 34.47 13.13
C GLY A 2 10.86 34.43 13.25
N PHE A 3 10.14 35.34 12.59
CA PHE A 3 8.67 35.46 12.70
C PHE A 3 7.92 34.36 11.91
N LEU A 4 8.45 33.97 10.74
CA LEU A 4 7.89 32.92 9.89
C LEU A 4 8.08 31.51 10.49
N ILE A 5 9.20 31.27 11.18
CA ILE A 5 9.48 29.99 11.85
C ILE A 5 8.56 29.80 13.07
N ARG A 6 8.33 30.87 13.85
CA ARG A 6 7.40 30.85 15.00
C ARG A 6 5.93 30.70 14.57
N SER A 7 5.53 31.31 13.46
CA SER A 7 4.17 31.20 12.91
C SER A 7 3.88 29.79 12.35
N CYS A 8 4.86 29.13 11.72
CA CYS A 8 4.74 27.72 11.31
C CYS A 8 4.69 26.75 12.51
N LEU A 9 5.45 27.01 13.58
CA LEU A 9 5.44 26.18 14.78
C LEU A 9 4.10 26.25 15.54
N MET A 10 3.47 27.43 15.56
CA MET A 10 2.15 27.65 16.17
C MET A 10 1.02 26.99 15.37
N LEU A 11 1.07 27.04 14.03
CA LEU A 11 0.11 26.33 13.17
C LEU A 11 0.22 24.81 13.29
N PHE A 12 1.42 24.28 13.59
CA PHE A 12 1.68 22.86 13.83
C PHE A 12 1.08 22.34 15.15
N LEU A 13 0.97 23.20 16.17
CA LEU A 13 0.41 22.82 17.48
C LEU A 13 -1.12 22.90 17.54
N VAL A 14 -1.75 23.76 16.74
CA VAL A 14 -3.22 23.92 16.68
C VAL A 14 -3.91 22.74 15.99
N ALA A 15 -3.22 22.04 15.08
CA ALA A 15 -3.76 20.87 14.37
C ALA A 15 -3.83 19.59 15.23
N ILE A 16 -3.23 19.58 16.43
CA ILE A 16 -3.18 18.41 17.32
C ILE A 16 -4.45 18.30 18.20
N PHE A 17 -5.24 19.37 18.31
CA PHE A 17 -6.27 19.47 19.36
C PHE A 17 -7.74 19.27 18.96
N THR A 18 -8.06 18.93 17.70
CA THR A 18 -9.47 18.78 17.30
C THR A 18 -9.92 17.31 17.19
N VAL A 19 -10.61 16.91 18.27
CA VAL A 19 -11.90 16.21 18.26
C VAL A 19 -11.90 14.68 18.28
N THR A 20 -12.26 14.19 19.46
CA THR A 20 -12.96 12.93 19.71
C THR A 20 -14.45 13.04 19.34
N ALA A 21 -15.00 12.05 18.64
CA ALA A 21 -16.40 11.65 18.77
C ALA A 21 -16.57 10.19 18.33
N ALA A 22 -17.16 9.37 19.19
CA ALA A 22 -17.49 7.96 18.93
C ALA A 22 -19.02 7.82 18.81
N GLN A 23 -19.50 6.93 17.93
CA GLN A 23 -20.92 6.55 17.90
C GLN A 23 -21.09 5.05 17.55
N GLN A 24 -22.00 4.39 18.27
CA GLN A 24 -22.31 2.94 18.28
C GLN A 24 -23.25 2.49 17.14
N ALA A 25 -23.21 1.19 16.81
CA ALA A 25 -24.06 0.53 15.81
C ALA A 25 -24.85 -0.68 16.36
N THR A 26 -26.02 -0.94 15.77
CA THR A 26 -27.05 -1.96 16.06
C THR A 26 -26.86 -3.29 15.27
N PRO A 27 -27.46 -4.44 15.70
CA PRO A 27 -27.12 -5.76 15.17
C PRO A 27 -27.86 -6.14 13.87
N SER A 28 -27.16 -6.86 12.98
CA SER A 28 -27.64 -7.33 11.66
C SER A 28 -27.47 -8.84 11.45
N LYS A 29 -28.33 -9.43 10.60
CA LYS A 29 -28.56 -10.88 10.44
C LYS A 29 -27.43 -11.64 9.73
N LEU A 30 -27.23 -12.90 10.13
CA LEU A 30 -26.19 -13.84 9.67
C LEU A 30 -26.63 -14.68 8.44
N PRO A 31 -25.75 -15.01 7.47
CA PRO A 31 -26.09 -15.85 6.32
C PRO A 31 -26.21 -17.35 6.64
N ALA A 32 -27.01 -18.09 5.85
CA ALA A 32 -27.41 -19.47 6.14
C ALA A 32 -26.28 -20.52 6.20
N CYS A 33 -25.26 -20.50 5.31
CA CYS A 33 -24.12 -21.45 5.43
C CYS A 33 -23.27 -21.12 6.70
N ALA A 34 -23.32 -19.88 7.21
CA ALA A 34 -22.61 -19.49 8.43
C ALA A 34 -23.30 -19.99 9.70
N GLU A 35 -24.64 -20.00 9.71
CA GLU A 35 -25.41 -20.61 10.80
C GLU A 35 -25.07 -22.10 10.96
N LEU A 36 -24.97 -22.84 9.85
CA LEU A 36 -24.60 -24.27 9.88
C LEU A 36 -23.16 -24.49 10.40
N CYS A 37 -22.23 -23.59 10.06
CA CYS A 37 -20.85 -23.64 10.56
C CYS A 37 -20.75 -23.32 12.06
N LEU A 38 -21.59 -22.41 12.57
CA LEU A 38 -21.65 -22.08 14.00
C LEU A 38 -22.25 -23.23 14.81
N VAL A 39 -23.32 -23.84 14.32
CA VAL A 39 -23.98 -24.97 15.02
C VAL A 39 -23.03 -26.16 15.17
N THR A 40 -22.17 -26.42 14.17
CA THR A 40 -21.19 -27.51 14.20
C THR A 40 -19.90 -27.19 14.97
N ALA A 41 -19.70 -25.93 15.36
CA ALA A 41 -18.56 -25.51 16.17
C ALA A 41 -18.82 -25.68 17.68
N PHE A 42 -20.08 -25.84 18.09
CA PHE A 42 -20.45 -26.16 19.46
C PHE A 42 -20.20 -27.65 19.75
N GLY A 43 -19.54 -27.92 20.87
CA GLY A 43 -19.23 -29.25 21.39
C GLY A 43 -19.15 -29.28 22.93
N PRO A 44 -18.96 -30.47 23.54
CA PRO A 44 -19.11 -30.68 24.99
C PRO A 44 -18.12 -29.90 25.87
N ASN A 45 -17.00 -29.43 25.31
CA ASN A 45 -15.98 -28.62 26.00
C ASN A 45 -15.91 -27.17 25.49
N THR A 46 -16.98 -26.66 24.87
CA THR A 46 -17.04 -25.31 24.31
C THR A 46 -18.16 -24.48 24.93
N CYS A 47 -18.44 -23.30 24.38
CA CYS A 47 -19.46 -22.37 24.87
C CYS A 47 -20.89 -22.88 24.62
N ALA A 48 -21.83 -22.46 25.47
CA ALA A 48 -23.25 -22.60 25.17
C ALA A 48 -23.64 -21.68 24.01
N SER A 49 -24.61 -22.09 23.18
CA SER A 49 -25.06 -21.31 22.02
C SER A 49 -25.71 -19.96 22.38
N THR A 50 -26.07 -19.79 23.65
CA THR A 50 -26.65 -18.56 24.22
C THR A 50 -25.63 -17.69 24.96
N ASP A 51 -24.42 -18.19 25.23
CA ASP A 51 -23.39 -17.46 25.98
C ASP A 51 -22.46 -16.67 25.04
N GLN A 52 -22.91 -15.47 24.70
CA GLN A 52 -22.19 -14.55 23.81
C GLN A 52 -20.83 -14.12 24.38
N ALA A 53 -20.68 -14.02 25.70
CA ALA A 53 -19.41 -13.65 26.33
C ALA A 53 -18.36 -14.77 26.18
N CYS A 54 -18.76 -16.03 26.34
CA CYS A 54 -17.90 -17.18 26.09
C CYS A 54 -17.53 -17.28 24.59
N ILE A 55 -18.50 -17.14 23.68
CA ILE A 55 -18.28 -17.20 22.22
C ILE A 55 -17.21 -16.19 21.77
N CYS A 56 -17.22 -15.00 22.38
CA CYS A 56 -16.31 -13.91 22.04
C CYS A 56 -14.95 -13.95 22.76
N SER A 57 -14.78 -14.78 23.78
CA SER A 57 -13.54 -14.87 24.58
C SER A 57 -12.82 -16.22 24.49
N ASN A 58 -13.50 -17.28 24.08
CA ASN A 58 -12.95 -18.63 24.07
C ASN A 58 -12.12 -18.90 22.80
N GLU A 59 -10.79 -19.01 22.98
CA GLU A 59 -9.84 -19.25 21.88
C GLU A 59 -10.09 -20.57 21.13
N VAL A 60 -10.55 -21.62 21.81
CA VAL A 60 -10.81 -22.93 21.20
C VAL A 60 -12.01 -22.86 20.25
N PHE A 61 -13.07 -22.17 20.67
CA PHE A 61 -14.24 -21.92 19.83
C PHE A 61 -13.88 -21.05 18.62
N GLN A 62 -13.17 -19.94 18.83
CA GLN A 62 -12.74 -19.05 17.75
C GLN A 62 -11.83 -19.76 16.74
N ASN A 63 -10.90 -20.61 17.19
CA ASN A 63 -10.04 -21.38 16.30
C ASN A 63 -10.82 -22.40 15.46
N ASN A 64 -11.79 -23.10 16.05
CA ASN A 64 -12.63 -24.06 15.31
C ASN A 64 -13.49 -23.39 14.24
N VAL A 65 -14.12 -22.24 14.56
CA VAL A 65 -14.89 -21.44 13.60
C VAL A 65 -13.98 -20.88 12.50
N THR A 66 -12.78 -20.41 12.86
CA THR A 66 -11.81 -19.85 11.90
C THR A 66 -11.31 -20.91 10.92
N LEU A 67 -10.99 -22.12 11.39
CA LEU A 67 -10.51 -23.22 10.55
C LEU A 67 -11.60 -23.74 9.60
N ARG A 68 -12.85 -23.85 10.07
CA ARG A 68 -13.97 -24.34 9.25
C ARG A 68 -14.52 -23.26 8.31
N GLY A 69 -14.69 -22.05 8.81
CA GLY A 69 -15.22 -20.91 8.06
C GLY A 69 -14.34 -20.53 6.86
N ARG A 70 -13.00 -20.63 7.00
CA ARG A 70 -12.03 -20.32 5.93
C ARG A 70 -12.21 -21.11 4.64
N ARG A 71 -12.98 -22.20 4.66
CA ARG A 71 -13.30 -23.02 3.48
C ARG A 71 -14.48 -22.48 2.66
N THR A 72 -15.14 -21.43 3.13
CA THR A 72 -16.28 -20.81 2.45
C THR A 72 -15.90 -19.45 1.85
N ASN A 73 -16.45 -19.12 0.68
CA ASN A 73 -16.33 -17.78 0.09
C ASN A 73 -16.96 -16.68 0.98
N GLN A 74 -17.76 -17.08 1.98
CA GLN A 74 -18.46 -16.21 2.92
C GLN A 74 -17.72 -16.07 4.27
N TYR A 75 -16.49 -16.58 4.38
CA TYR A 75 -15.70 -16.52 5.62
C TYR A 75 -15.57 -15.11 6.18
N GLU A 76 -15.18 -14.14 5.34
CA GLU A 76 -14.95 -12.76 5.77
C GLU A 76 -16.26 -12.07 6.18
N ALA A 77 -17.38 -12.37 5.50
CA ALA A 77 -18.72 -11.87 5.87
C ALA A 77 -19.21 -12.47 7.19
N THR A 78 -18.94 -13.76 7.42
CA THR A 78 -19.29 -14.46 8.67
C THR A 78 -18.46 -13.94 9.84
N ARG A 79 -17.15 -13.83 9.64
CA ARG A 79 -16.19 -13.29 10.60
C ARG A 79 -16.54 -11.85 10.98
N ASN A 80 -16.97 -11.04 10.03
CA ASN A 80 -17.47 -9.69 10.27
C ASN A 80 -18.63 -9.70 11.27
N ILE A 81 -19.70 -10.43 10.97
CA ILE A 81 -20.91 -10.45 11.79
C ILE A 81 -20.59 -11.00 13.18
N SER A 82 -19.74 -12.04 13.28
CA SER A 82 -19.24 -12.53 14.57
C SER A 82 -18.45 -11.47 15.34
N LEU A 83 -17.54 -10.72 14.70
CA LEU A 83 -16.76 -9.66 15.32
C LEU A 83 -17.64 -8.47 15.75
N THR A 84 -18.63 -8.10 14.94
CA THR A 84 -19.62 -7.06 15.29
C THR A 84 -20.48 -7.49 16.48
N ASN A 85 -20.96 -8.73 16.49
CA ASN A 85 -21.72 -9.28 17.62
C ASN A 85 -20.87 -9.38 18.90
N CYS A 86 -19.55 -9.56 18.76
CA CYS A 86 -18.61 -9.53 19.87
C CYS A 86 -18.19 -8.12 20.32
N GLY A 87 -18.74 -7.06 19.71
CA GLY A 87 -18.38 -5.69 20.04
C GLY A 87 -16.93 -5.33 19.74
N ALA A 88 -16.28 -6.03 18.82
CA ALA A 88 -14.91 -5.74 18.44
C ALA A 88 -14.82 -4.32 17.83
N PRO A 89 -13.84 -3.49 18.22
CA PRO A 89 -13.74 -2.12 17.72
C PRO A 89 -13.41 -2.11 16.23
N VAL A 90 -14.23 -1.43 15.42
CA VAL A 90 -13.97 -1.22 13.98
C VAL A 90 -12.69 -0.40 13.84
N ARG A 91 -11.67 -0.97 13.18
CA ARG A 91 -10.33 -0.38 13.15
C ARG A 91 -10.22 0.63 12.01
N HIS A 92 -10.65 1.86 12.20
CA HIS A 92 -10.49 2.94 11.21
C HIS A 92 -9.06 3.50 11.21
N ARG A 93 -8.23 3.12 10.24
CA ARG A 93 -6.86 3.65 10.04
C ARG A 93 -6.73 4.61 8.86
N GLY A 94 -7.81 4.84 8.12
CA GLY A 94 -7.81 5.71 6.94
C GLY A 94 -7.41 7.15 7.25
N GLU A 95 -7.85 7.68 8.39
CA GLU A 95 -7.55 9.06 8.81
C GLU A 95 -6.05 9.28 9.02
N HIS A 96 -5.37 8.36 9.70
CA HIS A 96 -3.92 8.43 9.87
C HIS A 96 -3.19 8.46 8.53
N TYR A 97 -3.67 7.72 7.53
CA TYR A 97 -3.08 7.73 6.19
C TYR A 97 -3.27 9.09 5.49
N VAL A 98 -4.46 9.69 5.57
CA VAL A 98 -4.72 11.04 5.04
C VAL A 98 -3.82 12.07 5.70
N MET A 99 -3.74 12.06 7.04
CA MET A 99 -2.93 13.01 7.80
C MET A 99 -1.46 12.94 7.37
N LEU A 100 -0.89 11.74 7.29
CA LEU A 100 0.50 11.54 6.85
C LEU A 100 0.70 11.98 5.41
N SER A 101 -0.19 11.60 4.50
CA SER A 101 -0.05 11.97 3.08
C SER A 101 -0.13 13.48 2.89
N ASN A 102 -1.12 14.15 3.47
CA ASN A 102 -1.36 15.57 3.26
C ASN A 102 -0.30 16.45 3.93
N THR A 103 0.17 16.06 5.13
CA THR A 103 1.28 16.77 5.80
C THR A 103 2.56 16.72 4.97
N MET A 104 2.90 15.57 4.37
CA MET A 104 4.07 15.44 3.51
C MET A 104 3.97 16.29 2.24
N VAL A 105 2.80 16.35 1.60
CA VAL A 105 2.57 17.18 0.41
C VAL A 105 2.68 18.68 0.76
N CYS A 106 2.08 19.12 1.87
CA CYS A 106 2.21 20.50 2.34
C CYS A 106 3.66 20.89 2.64
N ILE A 107 4.41 20.01 3.32
CA ILE A 107 5.83 20.22 3.60
C ILE A 107 6.61 20.34 2.28
N ALA A 108 6.39 19.42 1.34
CA ALA A 108 7.02 19.47 0.03
C ALA A 108 6.70 20.79 -0.71
N ALA A 109 5.44 21.20 -0.73
CA ALA A 109 5.01 22.46 -1.36
C ALA A 109 5.74 23.68 -0.77
N ILE A 110 5.89 23.73 0.55
CA ILE A 110 6.64 24.79 1.25
C ILE A 110 8.11 24.79 0.81
N PHE A 111 8.77 23.63 0.77
CA PHE A 111 10.16 23.54 0.32
C PHE A 111 10.33 23.97 -1.14
N VAL A 112 9.40 23.61 -2.01
CA VAL A 112 9.40 24.06 -3.42
C VAL A 112 9.22 25.58 -3.49
N ALA A 113 8.25 26.14 -2.76
CA ALA A 113 8.03 27.58 -2.72
C ALA A 113 9.27 28.34 -2.22
N ILE A 114 9.91 27.86 -1.15
CA ILE A 114 11.17 28.42 -0.63
C ILE A 114 12.27 28.35 -1.69
N ARG A 115 12.40 27.23 -2.40
CA ARG A 115 13.39 27.05 -3.47
C ARG A 115 13.21 28.09 -4.58
N PHE A 116 11.99 28.26 -5.08
CA PHE A 116 11.69 29.23 -6.14
C PHE A 116 11.87 30.67 -5.64
N ALA A 117 11.38 31.00 -4.45
CA ALA A 117 11.54 32.33 -3.86
C ALA A 117 13.02 32.67 -3.63
N PHE A 118 13.84 31.73 -3.13
CA PHE A 118 15.27 31.94 -2.94
C PHE A 118 16.01 32.19 -4.27
N LYS A 119 15.68 31.44 -5.32
CA LYS A 119 16.27 31.66 -6.65
C LYS A 119 15.84 32.99 -7.26
N ALA A 120 14.55 33.32 -7.21
CA ALA A 120 14.00 34.53 -7.79
C ALA A 120 14.48 35.81 -7.06
N MET A 121 14.44 35.80 -5.73
CA MET A 121 14.66 37.00 -4.93
C MET A 121 16.10 37.18 -4.45
N VAL A 122 16.78 36.09 -4.06
CA VAL A 122 18.10 36.16 -3.40
C VAL A 122 19.23 35.90 -4.38
N SER A 123 19.18 34.76 -5.09
CA SER A 123 20.31 34.35 -5.93
C SER A 123 20.28 34.96 -7.34
N ARG A 124 19.10 35.36 -7.85
CA ARG A 124 18.88 35.88 -9.21
C ARG A 124 19.54 35.00 -10.29
N VAL A 125 19.45 33.68 -10.10
CA VAL A 125 20.00 32.70 -11.04
C VAL A 125 18.87 32.11 -11.86
N ASP A 126 19.12 31.89 -13.15
CA ASP A 126 18.16 31.27 -14.07
C ASP A 126 17.60 29.94 -13.56
N PHE A 127 16.32 29.73 -13.87
CA PHE A 127 15.60 28.50 -13.59
C PHE A 127 16.14 27.37 -14.48
N GLY A 128 16.62 26.30 -13.85
CA GLY A 128 17.15 25.14 -14.55
C GLY A 128 16.06 24.11 -14.82
N TYR A 129 16.38 23.10 -15.64
CA TYR A 129 15.52 21.93 -15.83
C TYR A 129 15.19 21.22 -14.50
N ASP A 130 16.09 21.29 -13.52
CA ASP A 130 15.87 20.76 -12.17
C ASP A 130 14.66 21.39 -11.47
N ASP A 131 14.45 22.70 -11.61
CA ASP A 131 13.35 23.40 -10.94
C ASP A 131 11.99 23.06 -11.57
N TRP A 132 11.96 22.92 -12.90
CA TRP A 132 10.77 22.51 -13.64
C TRP A 132 10.37 21.07 -13.31
N CYS A 133 11.33 20.15 -13.16
CA CYS A 133 11.04 18.78 -12.75
C CYS A 133 10.51 18.69 -11.30
N VAL A 134 11.04 19.50 -10.38
CA VAL A 134 10.49 19.63 -9.01
C VAL A 134 9.05 20.11 -9.05
N LEU A 135 8.77 21.15 -9.84
CA LEU A 135 7.42 21.70 -9.96
C LEU A 135 6.46 20.69 -10.59
N ALA A 136 6.88 19.98 -11.65
CA ALA A 136 6.10 18.90 -12.24
C ALA A 136 5.80 17.79 -11.23
N THR A 137 6.77 17.42 -10.40
CA THR A 137 6.57 16.45 -9.31
C THR A 137 5.49 16.93 -8.34
N LEU A 138 5.54 18.20 -7.91
CA LEU A 138 4.54 18.78 -7.02
C LEU A 138 3.14 18.80 -7.66
N ILE A 139 3.05 19.16 -8.94
CA ILE A 139 1.79 19.14 -9.69
C ILE A 139 1.21 17.73 -9.73
N THR A 140 2.03 16.70 -9.96
CA THR A 140 1.58 15.30 -9.94
C THR A 140 1.22 14.78 -8.54
N ALA A 141 1.72 15.42 -7.48
CA ALA A 141 1.39 15.07 -6.09
C ALA A 141 -0.02 15.54 -5.67
N VAL A 142 -0.52 16.64 -6.27
CA VAL A 142 -1.85 17.20 -5.94
C VAL A 142 -2.98 16.22 -6.26
N PRO A 143 -3.09 15.62 -7.47
CA PRO A 143 -4.09 14.58 -7.74
C PRO A 143 -3.99 13.41 -6.78
N SER A 144 -2.77 13.02 -6.38
CA SER A 144 -2.56 11.91 -5.45
C SER A 144 -3.12 12.20 -4.06
N ALA A 145 -2.96 13.44 -3.58
CA ALA A 145 -3.53 13.90 -2.31
C ALA A 145 -5.08 13.93 -2.38
N ILE A 146 -5.64 14.45 -3.48
CA ILE A 146 -7.10 14.51 -3.69
C ILE A 146 -7.68 13.09 -3.74
N ILE A 147 -7.07 12.19 -4.51
CA ILE A 147 -7.50 10.79 -4.62
C ILE A 147 -7.42 10.10 -3.25
N THR A 148 -6.40 10.40 -2.45
CA THR A 148 -6.26 9.80 -1.11
C THR A 148 -7.44 10.14 -0.20
N VAL A 149 -7.85 11.41 -0.18
CA VAL A 149 -8.97 11.90 0.65
C VAL A 149 -10.31 11.43 0.10
N PHE A 150 -10.60 11.80 -1.15
CA PHE A 150 -11.94 11.66 -1.73
C PHE A 150 -12.18 10.33 -2.44
N GLY A 151 -11.12 9.69 -2.91
CA GLY A 151 -11.20 8.46 -3.70
C GLY A 151 -10.95 7.19 -2.90
N THR A 152 -9.93 7.16 -2.06
CA THR A 152 -9.60 5.93 -1.31
C THR A 152 -10.23 5.91 0.08
N VAL A 153 -9.97 6.92 0.92
CA VAL A 153 -10.39 6.87 2.34
C VAL A 153 -11.89 7.04 2.48
N LYS A 154 -12.51 7.91 1.67
CA LYS A 154 -13.96 8.02 1.59
C LYS A 154 -14.64 6.70 1.19
N ASN A 155 -14.01 5.92 0.33
CA ASN A 155 -14.52 4.61 -0.13
C ASN A 155 -14.01 3.45 0.74
N GLY A 156 -13.66 3.72 2.00
CA GLY A 156 -13.39 2.70 3.01
C GLY A 156 -11.93 2.24 3.11
N LEU A 157 -10.96 2.94 2.49
CA LEU A 157 -9.55 2.63 2.73
C LEU A 157 -9.19 2.77 4.21
N GLY A 158 -8.59 1.70 4.76
CA GLY A 158 -8.20 1.64 6.16
C GLY A 158 -9.34 1.22 7.09
N GLN A 159 -10.48 0.82 6.54
CA GLN A 159 -11.52 0.08 7.23
C GLN A 159 -11.43 -1.39 6.83
N ASP A 160 -12.09 -2.24 7.60
CA ASP A 160 -12.12 -3.66 7.27
C ASP A 160 -13.02 -3.91 6.06
N LEU A 161 -12.56 -4.72 5.09
CA LEU A 161 -13.21 -4.87 3.77
C LEU A 161 -14.69 -5.25 3.85
N TRP A 162 -15.08 -5.91 4.93
CA TRP A 162 -16.43 -6.39 5.17
C TRP A 162 -17.43 -5.30 5.57
N THR A 163 -16.98 -4.11 5.99
CA THR A 163 -17.88 -2.98 6.30
C THR A 163 -18.26 -2.19 5.06
N LEU A 164 -17.61 -2.45 3.92
CA LEU A 164 -17.79 -1.72 2.67
C LEU A 164 -18.84 -2.38 1.79
N THR A 165 -19.60 -1.55 1.07
CA THR A 165 -20.46 -1.98 -0.02
C THR A 165 -19.64 -2.41 -1.25
N PRO A 166 -20.16 -3.33 -2.08
CA PRO A 166 -19.55 -3.73 -3.36
C PRO A 166 -19.10 -2.56 -4.26
N THR A 167 -19.89 -1.49 -4.27
CA THR A 167 -19.64 -0.27 -5.04
C THR A 167 -18.44 0.51 -4.49
N GLU A 168 -18.35 0.65 -3.17
CA GLU A 168 -17.22 1.33 -2.52
C GLU A 168 -15.91 0.58 -2.75
N ILE A 169 -15.93 -0.76 -2.66
CA ILE A 169 -14.76 -1.60 -2.94
C ILE A 169 -14.28 -1.37 -4.38
N THR A 170 -15.20 -1.41 -5.34
CA THR A 170 -14.88 -1.24 -6.77
C THR A 170 -14.28 0.15 -7.03
N GLN A 171 -14.90 1.21 -6.49
CA GLN A 171 -14.41 2.58 -6.63
C GLN A 171 -13.04 2.76 -5.97
N MET A 172 -12.85 2.25 -4.75
CA MET A 172 -11.56 2.27 -4.06
C MET A 172 -10.46 1.63 -4.93
N LEU A 173 -10.73 0.47 -5.54
CA LEU A 173 -9.77 -0.19 -6.42
C LEU A 173 -9.49 0.59 -7.70
N GLN A 174 -10.48 1.27 -8.28
CA GLN A 174 -10.25 2.17 -9.44
C GLN A 174 -9.32 3.33 -9.08
N TYR A 175 -9.50 3.94 -7.91
CA TYR A 175 -8.61 4.98 -7.43
C TYR A 175 -7.19 4.45 -7.14
N PHE A 176 -7.07 3.24 -6.59
CA PHE A 176 -5.77 2.58 -6.42
C PHE A 176 -5.05 2.31 -7.74
N TYR A 177 -5.78 1.92 -8.78
CA TYR A 177 -5.22 1.77 -10.12
C TYR A 177 -4.60 3.08 -10.60
N ILE A 178 -5.29 4.21 -10.39
CA ILE A 178 -4.79 5.54 -10.78
C ILE A 178 -3.54 5.92 -9.96
N MET A 179 -3.59 5.70 -8.65
CA MET A 179 -2.47 5.97 -7.74
C MET A 179 -1.22 5.16 -8.09
N ALA A 180 -1.37 3.94 -8.62
CA ALA A 180 -0.24 3.08 -8.94
C ALA A 180 0.67 3.69 -10.03
N TRP A 181 0.12 4.19 -11.14
CA TRP A 181 0.94 4.78 -12.18
C TRP A 181 1.40 6.21 -11.84
N LEU A 182 0.61 6.99 -11.10
CA LEU A 182 1.06 8.28 -10.54
C LEU A 182 2.27 8.11 -9.63
N TYR A 183 2.30 7.05 -8.82
CA TYR A 183 3.44 6.72 -7.97
C TYR A 183 4.73 6.46 -8.78
N PHE A 184 4.67 5.64 -9.83
CA PHE A 184 5.84 5.40 -10.69
C PHE A 184 6.30 6.67 -11.41
N LEU A 185 5.36 7.51 -11.85
CA LEU A 185 5.66 8.81 -12.44
C LEU A 185 6.40 9.73 -11.46
N GLN A 186 5.92 9.84 -10.22
CA GLN A 186 6.55 10.65 -9.17
C GLN A 186 7.96 10.16 -8.84
N LEU A 187 8.16 8.85 -8.67
CA LEU A 187 9.50 8.28 -8.44
C LEU A 187 10.48 8.64 -9.55
N THR A 188 10.02 8.56 -10.80
CA THR A 188 10.84 8.86 -11.98
C THR A 188 11.21 10.34 -12.03
N LEU A 189 10.23 11.23 -11.82
CA LEU A 189 10.45 12.68 -11.81
C LEU A 189 11.40 13.13 -10.67
N LEU A 190 11.32 12.50 -9.50
CA LEU A 190 12.24 12.76 -8.38
C LEU A 190 13.68 12.40 -8.73
N LYS A 191 13.92 11.24 -9.35
CA LYS A 191 15.26 10.82 -9.78
C LYS A 191 15.81 11.72 -10.89
N ILE A 192 14.97 12.09 -11.86
CA ILE A 192 15.34 13.00 -12.95
C ILE A 192 15.72 14.39 -12.41
N THR A 193 14.96 14.89 -11.44
CA THR A 193 15.27 16.15 -10.75
C THR A 193 16.68 16.13 -10.14
N LEU A 194 17.03 15.06 -9.44
CA LEU A 194 18.35 14.90 -8.82
C LEU A 194 19.46 14.86 -9.88
N LEU A 195 19.25 14.13 -10.97
CA LEU A 195 20.20 14.04 -12.08
C LEU A 195 20.44 15.39 -12.76
N PHE A 196 19.38 16.17 -13.04
CA PHE A 196 19.53 17.52 -13.59
C PHE A 196 20.27 18.45 -12.63
N PHE A 197 20.02 18.33 -11.33
CA PHE A 197 20.78 19.06 -10.33
C PHE A 197 22.28 18.71 -10.39
N TYR A 198 22.64 17.43 -10.57
CA TYR A 198 24.03 17.02 -10.69
C TYR A 198 24.71 17.54 -11.96
N ILE A 199 24.01 17.55 -13.11
CA ILE A 199 24.55 18.13 -14.35
C ILE A 199 24.93 19.60 -14.16
N ARG A 200 24.13 20.34 -13.37
CA ARG A 200 24.38 21.76 -13.07
C ARG A 200 25.53 21.97 -12.08
N VAL A 201 25.69 21.08 -11.10
CA VAL A 201 26.73 21.21 -10.06
C VAL A 201 28.11 20.81 -10.58
N PHE A 202 28.18 19.77 -11.42
CA PHE A 202 29.41 19.18 -11.90
C PHE A 202 29.65 19.50 -13.40
N PRO A 203 30.63 20.37 -13.72
CA PRO A 203 30.90 20.79 -15.10
C PRO A 203 31.77 19.80 -15.91
N GLY A 204 32.13 18.63 -15.36
CA GLY A 204 33.02 17.68 -16.03
C GLY A 204 32.34 17.00 -17.23
N LYS A 205 32.96 17.06 -18.43
CA LYS A 205 32.36 16.56 -19.68
C LYS A 205 32.02 15.06 -19.64
N ASP A 206 32.91 14.24 -19.09
CA ASP A 206 32.70 12.79 -18.99
C ASP A 206 31.57 12.44 -18.01
N VAL A 207 31.54 13.15 -16.87
CA VAL A 207 30.47 13.02 -15.87
C VAL A 207 29.13 13.46 -16.45
N GLN A 208 29.09 14.55 -17.21
CA GLN A 208 27.87 15.00 -17.87
C GLN A 208 27.36 13.96 -18.89
N ARG A 209 28.24 13.35 -19.68
CA ARG A 209 27.85 12.28 -20.61
C ARG A 209 27.25 11.07 -19.86
N LEU A 210 27.86 10.69 -18.74
CA LEU A 210 27.35 9.62 -17.87
C LEU A 210 25.98 9.96 -17.25
N LEU A 211 25.81 11.20 -16.77
CA LEU A 211 24.55 11.68 -16.19
C LEU A 211 23.42 11.72 -17.21
N TRP A 212 23.68 12.20 -18.44
CA TRP A 212 22.69 12.15 -19.52
C TRP A 212 22.29 10.71 -19.88
N GLY A 213 23.25 9.78 -19.95
CA GLY A 213 22.95 8.36 -20.12
C GLY A 213 22.08 7.80 -18.98
N THR A 214 22.35 8.21 -17.74
CA THR A 214 21.57 7.81 -16.56
C THR A 214 20.16 8.39 -16.58
N ILE A 215 19.96 9.62 -17.09
CA ILE A 215 18.63 10.21 -17.29
C ILE A 215 17.83 9.36 -18.28
N ILE A 216 18.40 9.02 -19.44
CA ILE A 216 17.73 8.19 -20.45
C ILE A 216 17.32 6.85 -19.86
N PHE A 217 18.24 6.19 -19.15
CA PHE A 217 17.94 4.92 -18.48
C PHE A 217 16.81 5.06 -17.44
N THR A 218 16.83 6.13 -16.64
CA THR A 218 15.81 6.38 -15.61
C THR A 218 14.43 6.63 -16.22
N VAL A 219 14.37 7.38 -17.33
CA VAL A 219 13.13 7.64 -18.07
C VAL A 219 12.57 6.32 -18.65
N LEU A 220 13.43 5.50 -19.27
CA LEU A 220 13.02 4.20 -19.82
C LEU A 220 12.51 3.26 -18.72
N TRP A 221 13.23 3.17 -17.60
CA TRP A 221 12.80 2.40 -16.43
C TRP A 221 11.43 2.85 -15.93
N GLY A 222 11.23 4.16 -15.73
CA GLY A 222 9.96 4.72 -15.29
C GLY A 222 8.82 4.44 -16.27
N ALA A 223 9.07 4.62 -17.57
CA ALA A 223 8.09 4.34 -18.62
C ALA A 223 7.66 2.87 -18.64
N VAL A 224 8.60 1.93 -18.51
CA VAL A 224 8.28 0.49 -18.45
C VAL A 224 7.35 0.19 -17.27
N PHE A 225 7.66 0.68 -16.07
CA PHE A 225 6.83 0.42 -14.89
C PHE A 225 5.46 1.09 -14.96
N ILE A 226 5.35 2.28 -15.58
CA ILE A 226 4.06 2.92 -15.86
C ILE A 226 3.22 2.07 -16.82
N ILE A 227 3.81 1.58 -17.92
CA ILE A 227 3.13 0.72 -18.89
C ILE A 227 2.69 -0.59 -18.21
N VAL A 228 3.57 -1.20 -17.41
CA VAL A 228 3.24 -2.41 -16.64
C VAL A 228 2.08 -2.13 -15.68
N ALA A 229 2.07 -1.00 -14.98
CA ALA A 229 0.98 -0.64 -14.08
C ALA A 229 -0.36 -0.43 -14.81
N MET A 230 -0.33 0.16 -16.01
CA MET A 230 -1.51 0.35 -16.84
C MET A 230 -2.07 -0.98 -17.38
N PHE A 231 -1.18 -1.87 -17.83
CA PHE A 231 -1.56 -3.14 -18.46
C PHE A 231 -1.35 -4.37 -17.55
N GLN A 232 -1.35 -4.18 -16.23
CA GLN A 232 -1.10 -5.25 -15.27
C GLN A 232 -2.19 -6.33 -15.26
N CYS A 233 -3.39 -6.04 -15.76
CA CYS A 233 -4.50 -6.99 -15.83
C CYS A 233 -5.04 -7.12 -17.25
N ARG A 234 -5.45 -8.34 -17.60
CA ARG A 234 -6.10 -8.68 -18.87
C ARG A 234 -7.45 -9.35 -18.53
N PRO A 235 -8.59 -8.70 -18.85
CA PRO A 235 -8.77 -7.32 -19.31
C PRO A 235 -8.47 -6.26 -18.23
N ILE A 236 -8.29 -4.98 -18.60
CA ILE A 236 -7.89 -3.91 -17.65
C ILE A 236 -8.90 -3.76 -16.51
N HIS A 237 -10.20 -3.85 -16.82
CA HIS A 237 -11.25 -3.72 -15.81
C HIS A 237 -11.20 -4.79 -14.72
N TYR A 238 -10.55 -5.92 -15.01
CA TYR A 238 -10.36 -6.99 -14.05
C TYR A 238 -9.57 -6.52 -12.80
N PHE A 239 -8.78 -5.44 -12.90
CA PHE A 239 -8.08 -4.90 -11.73
C PHE A 239 -9.05 -4.53 -10.59
N TRP A 240 -10.17 -3.87 -10.91
CA TRP A 240 -11.13 -3.37 -9.93
C TRP A 240 -12.36 -4.26 -9.75
N THR A 241 -12.49 -5.31 -10.56
CA THR A 241 -13.61 -6.24 -10.43
C THR A 241 -13.23 -7.61 -9.88
N LYS A 242 -11.94 -7.99 -9.89
CA LYS A 242 -11.45 -9.29 -9.38
C LYS A 242 -11.85 -9.63 -7.94
N TRP A 243 -12.28 -8.64 -7.15
CA TRP A 243 -12.62 -8.84 -5.74
C TRP A 243 -13.89 -9.68 -5.56
N ASP A 244 -14.79 -9.70 -6.57
CA ASP A 244 -16.04 -10.46 -6.53
C ASP A 244 -15.86 -11.96 -6.85
N GLY A 245 -14.72 -12.35 -7.45
CA GLY A 245 -14.43 -13.71 -7.87
C GLY A 245 -15.31 -14.25 -9.02
N MET A 246 -16.26 -13.46 -9.53
CA MET A 246 -17.21 -13.87 -10.56
C MET A 246 -16.65 -13.69 -11.97
N GLN A 247 -15.72 -12.76 -12.12
CA GLN A 247 -15.20 -12.36 -13.42
C GLN A 247 -13.93 -13.13 -13.77
N LYS A 248 -13.80 -13.53 -15.05
CA LYS A 248 -12.61 -14.24 -15.52
C LYS A 248 -11.57 -13.26 -16.02
N GLY A 249 -10.36 -13.36 -15.48
CA GLY A 249 -9.23 -12.55 -15.94
C GLY A 249 -7.94 -12.96 -15.25
N THR A 250 -6.82 -12.43 -15.75
CA THR A 250 -5.50 -12.67 -15.19
C THR A 250 -4.80 -11.34 -14.93
N CYS A 251 -4.18 -11.20 -13.76
CA CYS A 251 -3.33 -10.05 -13.42
C CYS A 251 -1.91 -10.52 -13.15
N LEU A 252 -0.95 -9.65 -13.41
CA LEU A 252 0.42 -9.80 -12.96
C LEU A 252 0.49 -9.81 -11.43
N GLU A 253 1.49 -10.51 -10.92
CA GLU A 253 1.70 -10.67 -9.49
C GLU A 253 2.23 -9.37 -8.90
N ILE A 254 1.44 -8.73 -8.02
CA ILE A 254 1.74 -7.39 -7.49
C ILE A 254 3.03 -7.35 -6.68
N ASN A 255 3.37 -8.43 -5.98
CA ASN A 255 4.60 -8.49 -5.19
C ASN A 255 5.81 -8.56 -6.12
N ALA A 256 5.75 -9.30 -7.23
CA ALA A 256 6.79 -9.39 -8.24
C ALA A 256 7.02 -8.04 -8.92
N ILE A 257 5.95 -7.34 -9.33
CA ILE A 257 6.06 -5.99 -9.91
C ILE A 257 6.73 -5.04 -8.92
N THR A 258 6.23 -5.01 -7.69
CA THR A 258 6.70 -4.05 -6.68
C THR A 258 8.11 -4.38 -6.19
N ALA A 259 8.45 -5.67 -6.03
CA ALA A 259 9.79 -6.11 -5.66
C ALA A 259 10.81 -5.81 -6.75
N SER A 260 10.47 -6.06 -8.02
CA SER A 260 11.33 -5.73 -9.17
C SER A 260 11.56 -4.22 -9.25
N ASN A 261 10.50 -3.41 -9.11
CA ASN A 261 10.62 -1.96 -9.07
C ASN A 261 11.52 -1.49 -7.92
N ALA A 262 11.31 -2.02 -6.71
CA ALA A 262 12.07 -1.63 -5.53
C ALA A 262 13.55 -1.98 -5.69
N ALA A 263 13.88 -3.19 -6.16
CA ALA A 263 15.26 -3.62 -6.37
C ALA A 263 15.99 -2.72 -7.38
N ILE A 264 15.37 -2.45 -8.53
CA ILE A 264 15.98 -1.59 -9.56
C ILE A 264 16.05 -0.13 -9.07
N SER A 265 15.03 0.37 -8.37
CA SER A 265 15.03 1.72 -7.81
C SER A 265 16.18 1.92 -6.83
N ILE A 266 16.41 0.96 -5.93
CA ILE A 266 17.50 0.99 -4.95
C ILE A 266 18.86 0.96 -5.66
N ALA A 267 19.04 0.08 -6.66
CA ALA A 267 20.26 0.03 -7.45
C ALA A 267 20.52 1.38 -8.17
N LEU A 268 19.48 1.99 -8.72
CA LEU A 268 19.57 3.33 -9.33
C LEU A 268 19.94 4.40 -8.32
N ASP A 269 19.42 4.34 -7.09
CA ASP A 269 19.79 5.32 -6.05
C ASP A 269 21.27 5.20 -5.67
N PHE A 270 21.78 3.99 -5.48
CA PHE A 270 23.22 3.78 -5.23
C PHE A 270 24.08 4.27 -6.40
N TRP A 271 23.67 3.97 -7.64
CA TRP A 271 24.35 4.44 -8.84
C TRP A 271 24.40 5.96 -8.91
N ILE A 272 23.24 6.62 -8.77
CA ILE A 272 23.11 8.08 -8.85
C ILE A 272 23.93 8.75 -7.74
N LEU A 273 23.97 8.19 -6.52
CA LEU A 273 24.79 8.68 -5.42
C LEU A 273 26.29 8.42 -5.61
N GLY A 274 26.67 7.34 -6.28
CA GLY A 274 28.07 6.97 -6.54
C GLY A 274 28.77 7.90 -7.54
N VAL A 275 28.06 8.34 -8.60
CA VAL A 275 28.60 9.21 -9.66
C VAL A 275 29.30 10.48 -9.10
N PRO A 276 28.66 11.31 -8.25
CA PRO A 276 29.31 12.51 -7.73
C PRO A 276 30.41 12.22 -6.70
N LEU A 277 30.33 11.10 -5.97
CA LEU A 277 31.35 10.72 -4.98
C LEU A 277 32.67 10.35 -5.62
N TRP A 278 32.63 9.62 -6.74
CA TRP A 278 33.82 9.30 -7.52
C TRP A 278 34.56 10.58 -7.97
N GLN A 279 33.81 11.57 -8.44
CA GLN A 279 34.38 12.84 -8.90
C GLN A 279 34.95 13.69 -7.75
N LEU A 280 34.34 13.61 -6.56
CA LEU A 280 34.78 14.36 -5.38
C LEU A 280 36.14 13.93 -4.84
N TRP A 281 36.58 12.70 -5.09
CA TRP A 281 37.90 12.23 -4.65
C TRP A 281 39.05 12.91 -5.41
N GLY A 282 38.84 13.29 -6.67
CA GLY A 282 39.87 13.91 -7.50
C GLY A 282 39.84 15.44 -7.55
N LEU A 283 38.74 16.09 -7.13
CA LEU A 283 38.49 17.51 -7.44
C LEU A 283 38.50 18.42 -6.19
N ARG A 284 39.41 19.40 -6.15
CA ARG A 284 39.47 20.46 -5.12
C ARG A 284 38.27 21.42 -5.23
N LEU A 285 37.10 20.98 -4.81
CA LEU A 285 35.87 21.80 -4.79
C LEU A 285 35.84 22.73 -3.56
N HIS A 286 35.33 23.95 -3.76
CA HIS A 286 35.10 24.91 -2.67
C HIS A 286 34.14 24.33 -1.61
N TRP A 287 34.41 24.55 -0.31
CA TRP A 287 33.73 23.90 0.82
C TRP A 287 32.20 23.96 0.74
N LYS A 288 31.63 25.07 0.26
CA LYS A 288 30.17 25.25 0.08
C LYS A 288 29.53 24.20 -0.85
N LYS A 289 30.19 23.84 -1.95
CA LYS A 289 29.70 22.79 -2.86
C LYS A 289 29.86 21.40 -2.23
N LYS A 290 30.95 21.19 -1.48
CA LYS A 290 31.21 19.93 -0.75
C LYS A 290 30.13 19.64 0.29
N VAL A 291 29.69 20.66 1.05
CA VAL A 291 28.58 20.55 2.01
C VAL A 291 27.25 20.24 1.32
N GLY A 292 26.95 20.91 0.19
CA GLY A 292 25.74 20.62 -0.58
C GLY A 292 25.67 19.17 -1.07
N VAL A 293 26.79 18.63 -1.55
CA VAL A 293 26.85 17.22 -1.97
C VAL A 293 26.74 16.27 -0.78
N ALA A 294 27.37 16.58 0.35
CA ALA A 294 27.26 15.78 1.57
C ALA A 294 25.80 15.71 2.09
N LEU A 295 25.08 16.85 2.11
CA LEU A 295 23.67 16.87 2.49
C LEU A 295 22.80 16.05 1.53
N MET A 296 23.04 16.15 0.22
CA MET A 296 22.33 15.33 -0.75
C MET A 296 22.61 13.83 -0.59
N PHE A 297 23.84 13.47 -0.25
CA PHE A 297 24.21 12.09 0.05
C PHE A 297 23.48 11.57 1.28
N CYS A 298 23.39 12.35 2.36
CA CYS A 298 22.62 11.98 3.55
C CYS A 298 21.14 11.78 3.23
N VAL A 299 20.52 12.68 2.46
CA VAL A 299 19.11 12.57 2.06
C VAL A 299 18.90 11.34 1.17
N GLY A 300 19.77 11.10 0.19
CA GLY A 300 19.68 9.91 -0.67
C GLY A 300 19.87 8.60 0.10
N THR A 301 20.80 8.56 1.06
CA THR A 301 21.00 7.42 1.95
C THR A 301 19.78 7.19 2.84
N PHE A 302 19.17 8.25 3.36
CA PHE A 302 17.93 8.14 4.13
C PHE A 302 16.77 7.58 3.28
N VAL A 303 16.57 8.11 2.07
CA VAL A 303 15.51 7.66 1.15
C VAL A 303 15.70 6.19 0.74
N THR A 304 16.95 5.76 0.51
CA THR A 304 17.25 4.34 0.21
C THR A 304 16.94 3.43 1.38
N VAL A 305 17.31 3.81 2.61
CA VAL A 305 16.96 3.05 3.83
C VAL A 305 15.44 2.93 3.98
N VAL A 306 14.69 4.03 3.83
CA VAL A 306 13.22 4.00 3.86
C VAL A 306 12.65 3.08 2.77
N SER A 307 13.25 3.09 1.57
CA SER A 307 12.83 2.21 0.48
C SER A 307 13.10 0.73 0.77
N ILE A 308 14.21 0.39 1.44
CA ILE A 308 14.52 -0.96 1.89
C ILE A 308 13.51 -1.42 2.96
N LEU A 309 13.22 -0.58 3.95
CA LEU A 309 12.22 -0.88 4.99
C LEU A 309 10.84 -1.13 4.37
N ARG A 310 10.46 -0.32 3.38
CA ARG A 310 9.22 -0.51 2.61
C ARG A 310 9.22 -1.85 1.88
N LEU A 311 10.34 -2.23 1.24
CA LEU A 311 10.47 -3.53 0.58
C LEU A 311 10.36 -4.69 1.59
N GLN A 312 11.00 -4.59 2.76
CA GLN A 312 10.91 -5.60 3.81
C GLN A 312 9.49 -5.77 4.33
N ALA A 313 8.78 -4.67 4.59
CA ALA A 313 7.38 -4.71 4.97
C ALA A 313 6.54 -5.42 3.90
N LEU A 314 6.73 -5.06 2.63
CA LEU A 314 6.03 -5.69 1.51
C LEU A 314 6.34 -7.20 1.41
N VAL A 315 7.60 -7.60 1.51
CA VAL A 315 8.00 -9.02 1.48
C VAL A 315 7.37 -9.77 2.65
N HIS A 316 7.28 -9.16 3.82
CA HIS A 316 6.63 -9.77 4.98
C HIS A 316 5.11 -9.96 4.77
N PHE A 317 4.44 -8.97 4.18
CA PHE A 317 3.02 -9.08 3.77
C PHE A 317 2.81 -10.10 2.65
N ALA A 318 3.72 -10.16 1.67
CA ALA A 318 3.67 -11.15 0.60
C ALA A 318 3.85 -12.57 1.15
N ALA A 319 4.77 -12.76 2.11
CA ALA A 319 5.02 -14.04 2.76
C ALA A 319 3.81 -14.49 3.60
N SER A 320 3.09 -13.59 4.28
CA SER A 320 1.86 -13.95 5.00
C SER A 320 0.71 -14.31 4.05
N SER A 321 0.54 -13.56 2.96
CA SER A 321 -0.47 -13.85 1.92
C SER A 321 -0.20 -15.17 1.19
N ASN A 322 1.06 -15.43 0.80
CA ASN A 322 1.46 -16.68 0.15
C ASN A 322 1.34 -17.88 1.09
N ARG A 323 1.65 -17.74 2.38
CA ARG A 323 1.37 -18.79 3.37
C ARG A 323 -0.13 -19.09 3.48
N TYR A 324 -0.97 -18.06 3.47
CA TYR A 324 -2.43 -18.25 3.47
C TYR A 324 -2.91 -19.01 2.22
N LYS A 325 -2.51 -18.60 1.02
CA LYS A 325 -2.85 -19.31 -0.24
C LYS A 325 -2.33 -20.74 -0.27
N ARG A 326 -1.09 -20.97 0.18
CA ARG A 326 -0.49 -22.30 0.23
C ARG A 326 -1.21 -23.20 1.22
N HIS A 327 -1.58 -22.68 2.39
CA HIS A 327 -2.34 -23.45 3.38
C HIS A 327 -3.71 -23.84 2.83
N ASN A 328 -4.42 -22.94 2.13
CA ASN A 328 -5.70 -23.27 1.50
C ASN A 328 -5.52 -24.29 0.36
N ALA A 329 -4.49 -24.19 -0.48
CA ALA A 329 -4.23 -25.15 -1.55
C ALA A 329 -3.86 -26.55 -1.01
N THR A 330 -3.04 -26.62 0.04
CA THR A 330 -2.68 -27.89 0.69
C THR A 330 -3.87 -28.53 1.40
N THR A 331 -4.75 -27.74 2.03
CA THR A 331 -6.00 -28.24 2.65
C THR A 331 -7.01 -28.71 1.59
N SER A 332 -7.11 -28.05 0.43
CA SER A 332 -7.95 -28.51 -0.69
C SER A 332 -7.40 -29.79 -1.36
N ALA A 333 -6.08 -29.97 -1.39
CA ALA A 333 -5.45 -31.18 -1.91
C ALA A 333 -5.54 -32.40 -0.96
N THR A 334 -5.56 -32.18 0.36
CA THR A 334 -5.74 -33.27 1.34
C THR A 334 -7.19 -33.79 1.42
N VAL A 335 -8.17 -33.05 0.91
CA VAL A 335 -9.58 -33.50 0.87
C VAL A 335 -9.93 -34.28 -0.42
N SER A 336 -9.07 -34.25 -1.44
CA SER A 336 -9.31 -34.88 -2.75
C SER A 336 -8.60 -36.22 -2.97
N SER A 337 -7.99 -36.82 -1.94
CA SER A 337 -7.46 -38.19 -1.99
C SER A 337 -8.06 -39.06 -0.88
N PRO A 338 -8.36 -40.35 -1.15
CA PRO A 338 -9.52 -41.03 -0.58
C PRO A 338 -9.21 -41.62 0.80
N LEU A 339 -9.96 -41.20 1.82
CA LEU A 339 -10.22 -42.04 2.99
C LEU A 339 -11.46 -42.91 2.69
N SER A 340 -11.30 -43.84 1.75
CA SER A 340 -12.03 -45.10 1.80
C SER A 340 -11.37 -45.92 2.88
N ASP A 341 -11.93 -45.91 4.09
CA ASP A 341 -12.16 -47.12 4.87
C ASP A 341 -12.65 -46.74 6.28
N SER A 342 -13.79 -47.33 6.63
CA SER A 342 -14.31 -47.47 8.00
C SER A 342 -14.91 -46.22 8.65
N PHE A 343 -16.22 -46.01 8.51
CA PHE A 343 -17.15 -46.05 9.66
C PHE A 343 -18.62 -45.88 9.24
N ASP A 344 -19.46 -46.56 10.00
CA ASP A 344 -20.90 -46.87 9.90
C ASP A 344 -21.91 -45.97 9.17
N ASN A 345 -22.91 -46.68 8.65
CA ASN A 345 -24.12 -46.22 7.98
C ASN A 345 -24.99 -45.35 8.91
N GLY A 346 -25.01 -44.04 8.67
CA GLY A 346 -25.89 -43.08 9.35
C GLY A 346 -25.66 -41.61 8.99
N VAL A 347 -24.54 -41.28 8.32
CA VAL A 347 -24.08 -39.92 8.02
C VAL A 347 -24.27 -39.57 6.52
N VAL A 348 -25.25 -40.18 5.84
CA VAL A 348 -25.39 -40.01 4.37
C VAL A 348 -26.15 -38.73 3.99
N ASP A 349 -26.95 -38.15 4.89
CA ASP A 349 -27.70 -36.91 4.60
C ASP A 349 -26.94 -35.61 4.90
N GLY A 350 -25.96 -35.63 5.83
CA GLY A 350 -25.13 -34.46 6.15
C GLY A 350 -24.07 -34.13 5.10
N ILE A 351 -23.48 -35.16 4.47
CA ILE A 351 -22.39 -35.00 3.49
C ILE A 351 -22.91 -34.44 2.14
N LYS A 352 -24.18 -34.72 1.80
CA LYS A 352 -24.84 -34.13 0.62
C LYS A 352 -25.04 -32.62 0.73
N VAL A 353 -25.19 -32.09 1.95
CA VAL A 353 -25.34 -30.64 2.20
C VAL A 353 -23.99 -29.92 2.13
N GLU A 354 -22.93 -30.53 2.68
CA GLU A 354 -21.58 -29.95 2.67
C GLU A 354 -20.99 -29.85 1.25
N THR A 355 -21.33 -30.80 0.37
CA THR A 355 -20.93 -30.77 -1.04
C THR A 355 -21.72 -29.74 -1.86
N SER A 356 -22.92 -29.34 -1.41
CA SER A 356 -23.75 -28.35 -2.11
C SER A 356 -23.32 -26.89 -1.88
N CYS A 357 -22.84 -26.48 -0.69
CA CYS A 357 -22.28 -25.11 -0.50
C CYS A 357 -20.92 -24.94 -1.24
N ILE A 358 -20.20 -26.03 -1.57
CA ILE A 358 -18.93 -25.96 -2.33
C ILE A 358 -19.16 -25.79 -3.85
N ILE A 359 -20.25 -26.34 -4.40
CA ILE A 359 -20.48 -26.42 -5.85
C ILE A 359 -21.50 -25.37 -6.36
N ARG A 360 -22.35 -24.77 -5.52
CA ARG A 360 -23.38 -23.79 -5.92
C ARG A 360 -23.12 -22.33 -5.47
N GLY A 361 -21.86 -21.97 -5.21
CA GLY A 361 -21.42 -20.59 -4.94
C GLY A 361 -20.98 -19.86 -6.18
#